data_AF-A0A517PWL2-F1
#
_entry.id   AF-A0A517PWL2-F1
#
_cell.length_a   1.000
_cell.length_b   1.000
_cell.length_c   1.000
_cell.angle_alpha   90.00
_cell.angle_beta   90.00
_cell.angle_gamma   90.00
#
_symmetry.space_group_name_H-M   'P 1'
#
loop_
_entity.id
_entity.type
_entity.pdbx_description
1 polymer ?
#
loop_
_entity_poly.entity_id
_entity_poly.type
_entity_poly.pdbx_seq_one_letter_code
_entity_poly.pdbx_strand_id
1 'polypeptide(L)'
;MLQEQPFDLFLKTLKKDLIRKYFIMGLFALVLLGQFIFNRELDPVSLAMLVLFTADANSEDRLIKALKLLKETSAPQPEPETVETVTS
;
A
#
# COMPACT_ATOMS: atom_id res chain seq x y z
N MET A 1 21.77 -17.51 -2.03
CA MET A 1 20.48 -17.47 -1.32
C MET A 1 20.16 -16.00 -1.08
N LEU A 2 19.20 -15.41 -1.81
CA LEU A 2 18.84 -13.99 -1.62
C LEU A 2 18.17 -13.84 -0.26
N GLN A 3 18.92 -13.36 0.73
CA GLN A 3 18.39 -12.92 2.00
C GLN A 3 17.66 -11.60 1.71
N GLU A 4 16.35 -11.66 1.43
CA GLU A 4 15.54 -10.46 1.30
C GLU A 4 15.70 -9.65 2.60
N GLN A 5 16.08 -8.37 2.48
CA GLN A 5 16.22 -7.52 3.65
C GLN A 5 14.90 -7.53 4.44
N PRO A 6 14.95 -7.48 5.79
CA PRO A 6 13.73 -7.54 6.63
C PRO A 6 12.69 -6.48 6.23
N PHE A 7 13.15 -5.36 5.68
CA PHE A 7 12.34 -4.30 5.12
C PHE A 7 11.51 -4.72 3.88
N ASP A 8 12.08 -5.52 2.98
CA ASP A 8 11.38 -6.01 1.78
C ASP A 8 10.31 -7.04 2.12
N LEU A 9 10.58 -7.91 3.10
CA LEU A 9 9.60 -8.85 3.63
C LEU A 9 8.42 -8.12 4.29
N PHE A 10 8.70 -7.03 5.01
CA PHE A 10 7.70 -6.17 5.62
C PHE A 10 6.81 -5.49 4.56
N LEU A 11 7.42 -4.88 3.53
CA LEU A 11 6.69 -4.27 2.42
C LEU A 11 5.82 -5.28 1.65
N LYS A 12 6.31 -6.50 1.45
CA LYS A 12 5.52 -7.57 0.82
C LYS A 12 4.32 -7.97 1.65
N THR A 13 4.49 -8.09 2.96
CA THR A 13 3.39 -8.43 3.88
C THR A 13 2.33 -7.33 3.89
N LEU A 14 2.74 -6.06 4.02
CA LEU A 14 1.85 -4.90 3.94
C LEU A 14 1.03 -4.86 2.65
N LYS A 15 1.68 -5.06 1.49
CA LYS A 15 0.97 -5.10 0.20
C LYS A 15 -0.04 -6.25 0.13
N LYS A 16 0.33 -7.43 0.65
CA LYS A 16 -0.55 -8.61 0.63
C LYS A 16 -1.79 -8.39 1.48
N ASP A 17 -1.64 -7.77 2.64
CA ASP A 17 -2.78 -7.45 3.51
C ASP A 17 -3.63 -6.32 2.94
N LEU A 18 -3.02 -5.30 2.31
CA LEU A 18 -3.77 -4.25 1.60
C LEU A 18 -4.64 -4.83 0.46
N ILE A 19 -4.11 -5.78 -0.32
CA ILE A 19 -4.88 -6.47 -1.38
C ILE A 19 -6.07 -7.22 -0.78
N ARG A 20 -5.87 -7.92 0.35
CA ARG A 20 -6.96 -8.62 1.04
C ARG A 20 -8.03 -7.65 1.54
N LYS A 21 -7.62 -6.51 2.12
CA LYS A 21 -8.55 -5.45 2.54
C LYS A 21 -9.35 -4.92 1.36
N TYR A 22 -8.72 -4.65 0.22
CA TYR A 22 -9.44 -4.23 -0.99
C TYR A 22 -10.44 -5.28 -1.49
N PHE A 23 -10.08 -6.56 -1.44
CA PHE A 23 -11.00 -7.64 -1.81
C PHE A 23 -12.23 -7.67 -0.90
N ILE A 24 -12.03 -7.60 0.42
CA ILE A 24 -13.11 -7.57 1.42
C ILE A 24 -13.98 -6.32 1.22
N MET A 25 -13.36 -5.16 1.01
CA MET A 25 -14.05 -3.90 0.77
C MET A 25 -14.88 -3.94 -0.52
N GLY A 26 -14.35 -4.52 -1.59
CA GLY A 26 -15.09 -4.72 -2.85
C GLY A 26 -16.28 -5.67 -2.68
N LEU A 27 -16.10 -6.76 -1.94
CA LEU A 27 -17.19 -7.68 -1.61
C LEU A 27 -18.27 -6.99 -0.77
N PHE A 28 -17.86 -6.20 0.22
CA PHE A 28 -18.77 -5.44 1.07
C PHE A 28 -19.56 -4.40 0.25
N ALA A 29 -18.91 -3.69 -0.67
CA ALA A 29 -19.58 -2.75 -1.57
C ALA A 29 -20.62 -3.45 -2.47
N LEU A 30 -20.34 -4.65 -2.97
CA LEU A 30 -21.31 -5.45 -3.74
C LEU A 30 -22.52 -5.87 -2.88
N VAL A 31 -22.29 -6.25 -1.62
CA VAL A 31 -23.40 -6.56 -0.69
C VAL A 31 -24.27 -5.34 -0.46
N LEU A 32 -23.68 -4.15 -0.27
CA LEU A 32 -24.42 -2.90 -0.11
C LEU A 32 -25.20 -2.52 -1.37
N LEU A 33 -24.61 -2.72 -2.54
CA LEU A 33 -25.31 -2.54 -3.82
C LEU A 33 -26.50 -3.50 -3.94
N GLY A 34 -26.33 -4.77 -3.53
CA GLY A 34 -27.40 -5.75 -3.46
C GLY A 34 -28.53 -5.28 -2.53
N GLN A 35 -28.20 -4.86 -1.31
CA GLN A 35 -29.18 -4.32 -0.37
C GLN A 35 -29.93 -3.12 -0.95
N PHE A 36 -29.22 -2.21 -1.61
CA PHE A 36 -29.84 -1.06 -2.26
C PHE A 36 -30.85 -1.48 -3.35
N ILE A 37 -30.49 -2.46 -4.19
CA ILE A 37 -31.36 -2.93 -5.29
C ILE A 37 -32.62 -3.60 -4.74
N PHE A 38 -32.48 -4.46 -3.72
CA PHE A 38 -33.60 -5.25 -3.19
C PHE A 38 -34.45 -4.50 -2.17
N ASN A 39 -33.84 -3.71 -1.28
CA ASN A 39 -34.52 -3.05 -0.17
C ASN A 39 -34.77 -1.55 -0.41
N ARG A 40 -34.16 -0.94 -1.44
CA ARG A 40 -34.20 0.52 -1.74
C ARG A 40 -33.76 1.45 -0.60
N GLU A 41 -33.26 0.87 0.49
CA GLU A 41 -32.67 1.58 1.61
C GLU A 41 -31.21 1.17 1.73
N LEU A 42 -30.37 2.18 1.96
CA LEU A 42 -28.98 1.98 2.31
C LEU A 42 -28.81 2.39 3.77
N ASP A 43 -28.43 1.45 4.62
CA ASP A 43 -28.17 1.75 6.01
C ASP A 43 -26.98 2.74 6.14
N PRO A 44 -27.17 3.92 6.76
CA PRO A 44 -26.11 4.92 6.88
C PRO A 44 -24.90 4.41 7.68
N VAL A 45 -25.09 3.46 8.61
CA VAL A 45 -23.97 2.86 9.36
C VAL A 45 -23.09 2.04 8.43
N SER A 46 -23.70 1.21 7.61
CA SER A 46 -22.98 0.39 6.63
C SER A 46 -22.25 1.24 5.58
N LEU A 47 -22.84 2.36 5.16
CA LEU A 47 -22.17 3.34 4.29
C LEU A 47 -20.98 4.02 4.99
N ALA A 48 -21.14 4.44 6.25
CA ALA A 48 -20.05 5.03 7.04
C ALA A 48 -18.88 4.04 7.22
N MET A 49 -19.18 2.76 7.45
CA MET A 49 -18.18 1.69 7.51
C MET A 49 -17.41 1.54 6.20
N LEU A 50 -18.09 1.56 5.05
CA LEU A 50 -17.44 1.51 3.74
C LEU A 50 -16.47 2.68 3.54
N VAL A 51 -16.88 3.89 3.92
CA VAL A 51 -16.03 5.09 3.84
C VAL A 51 -14.79 4.96 4.74
N LEU A 52 -14.97 4.49 5.98
CA LEU A 52 -13.86 4.25 6.91
C LEU A 52 -12.86 3.22 6.38
N PHE A 53 -13.33 2.09 5.86
CA PHE A 53 -12.47 1.08 5.24
C PHE A 53 -11.71 1.62 4.02
N THR A 54 -12.35 2.47 3.22
CA THR A 54 -11.73 3.11 2.06
C THR A 54 -10.63 4.09 2.50
N ALA A 55 -10.88 4.87 3.55
CA ALA A 55 -9.89 5.79 4.12
C ALA A 55 -8.69 5.05 4.73
N ASP A 56 -8.92 3.93 5.41
CA ASP A 56 -7.87 3.08 5.97
C ASP A 56 -6.97 2.51 4.87
N ALA A 57 -7.57 1.91 3.82
CA ALA A 57 -6.82 1.36 2.70
C ALA A 57 -6.00 2.42 1.94
N ASN A 58 -6.56 3.62 1.76
CA ASN A 58 -5.83 4.74 1.12
C ASN A 58 -4.65 5.23 1.98
N SER A 59 -4.79 5.19 3.31
CA SER A 59 -3.72 5.56 4.24
C SER A 59 -2.59 4.53 4.20
N GLU A 60 -2.91 3.24 4.14
CA GLU A 60 -1.91 2.17 3.97
C GLU A 60 -1.18 2.25 2.62
N ASP A 61 -1.87 2.54 1.51
CA ASP A 61 -1.22 2.72 0.20
C ASP A 61 -0.22 3.90 0.23
N ARG A 62 -0.60 5.02 0.84
CA ARG A 62 0.30 6.17 1.04
C ARG A 62 1.50 5.81 1.91
N LEU A 63 1.30 5.06 3.00
CA LEU A 63 2.38 4.58 3.85
C LEU A 63 3.35 3.68 3.08
N ILE A 64 2.84 2.72 2.29
CA ILE A 64 3.66 1.85 1.45
C ILE A 64 4.47 2.66 0.43
N LYS A 65 3.87 3.69 -0.18
CA LYS A 65 4.57 4.60 -1.10
C LYS A 65 5.67 5.38 -0.40
N ALA A 66 5.41 5.95 0.78
CA ALA A 66 6.41 6.66 1.57
C ALA A 66 7.58 5.75 1.98
N LEU A 67 7.29 4.53 2.41
CA LEU A 67 8.31 3.54 2.78
C LEU A 67 9.20 3.15 1.59
N LYS A 68 8.64 3.02 0.38
CA LYS A 68 9.43 2.78 -0.83
C LYS A 68 10.34 3.96 -1.16
N LEU A 69 9.85 5.19 -1.07
CA LEU A 69 10.65 6.40 -1.32
C LEU A 69 11.82 6.51 -0.34
N LEU A 70 11.59 6.20 0.94
CA LEU A 70 12.66 6.15 1.94
C LEU A 70 13.72 5.10 1.61
N LYS A 71 13.32 3.94 1.10
CA LYS A 71 14.25 2.89 0.63
C LYS A 71 15.10 3.38 -0.54
N GLU A 72 14.48 4.04 -1.52
CA GLU A 72 15.17 4.59 -2.69
C GLU A 72 16.14 5.72 -2.31
N THR A 73 15.77 6.55 -1.35
CA THR A 73 16.61 7.67 -0.84
C THR A 73 17.77 7.16 0.02
N SER A 74 17.63 5.99 0.65
CA SER A 74 18.68 5.36 1.48
C SER A 74 19.65 4.49 0.69
N ALA A 75 19.48 4.39 -0.63
CA ALA A 75 20.48 3.75 -1.49
C ALA A 75 21.78 4.57 -1.42
N PRO A 76 22.94 3.95 -1.16
CA PRO A 76 24.19 4.66 -1.01
C PRO A 76 24.45 5.50 -2.27
N GLN A 77 24.61 6.81 -2.04
CA GLN A 77 25.06 7.77 -3.04
C GLN A 77 26.29 7.17 -3.74
N PRO A 78 26.33 7.10 -5.08
CA PRO A 78 27.46 6.48 -5.77
C PRO A 78 28.74 7.15 -5.28
N GLU A 79 29.68 6.33 -4.79
CA GLU A 79 31.01 6.79 -4.39
C GLU A 79 31.53 7.71 -5.49
N PRO A 80 31.97 8.93 -5.16
CA PRO A 80 32.52 9.81 -6.17
C PRO A 80 33.63 9.04 -6.85
N GLU A 81 33.47 8.80 -8.16
CA GLU A 81 34.51 8.23 -9.00
C GLU A 81 35.79 9.00 -8.67
N THR A 82 36.73 8.34 -7.98
CA THR A 82 38.11 8.76 -7.99
C THR A 82 38.53 8.65 -9.44
N VAL A 83 38.32 9.75 -10.16
CA VAL A 83 38.93 10.01 -11.44
C VAL A 83 40.42 9.84 -11.17
N GLU A 84 40.94 8.68 -11.57
CA GLU A 84 42.37 8.45 -11.70
C GLU A 84 42.89 9.62 -12.52
N THR A 85 43.50 10.58 -11.83
CA THR A 85 44.19 11.67 -12.47
C THR A 85 45.50 11.07 -12.94
N VAL A 86 45.43 10.39 -14.08
CA VAL A 86 46.58 10.00 -14.90
C VAL A 86 47.12 11.31 -15.48
N THR A 87 47.97 11.99 -14.73
CA THR A 87 48.98 12.99 -15.17
C THR A 87 49.78 13.37 -13.92
N SER A 88 51.11 13.28 -13.84
CA SER A 88 52.21 12.96 -14.75
C SER A 88 53.43 12.61 -13.89
#